data_AF-A0A7X4GCR6-F1
#
_entry.id   AF-A0A7X4GCR6-F1
#
_cell.length_a   1.000
_cell.length_b   1.000
_cell.length_c   1.000
_cell.angle_alpha   90.00
_cell.angle_beta   90.00
_cell.angle_gamma   90.00
#
_symmetry.space_group_name_H-M   'P 1'
#
loop_
_entity.id
_entity.type
_entity.pdbx_description
1 polymer ?
#
loop_
_entity_poly.entity_id
_entity_poly.type
_entity_poly.pdbx_seq_one_letter_code
_entity_poly.pdbx_strand_id
1 'polypeptide(L)'
;MTDPETDRIEAAAARIVDLEAELEAAGTTTRDEKALQRVRALLHEWVDTVTAVVATPGVGRVVLIHGNGSESRIASPELPFRLAVPVTFGDAAEH
;
A
#
# COMPACT_ATOMS: atom_id res chain seq x y z
N MET A 1 -27.43 9.82 13.10
CA MET A 1 -26.13 10.30 13.59
C MET A 1 -25.11 9.29 13.11
N THR A 2 -24.39 9.62 12.05
CA THR A 2 -23.42 8.72 11.41
C THR A 2 -22.23 8.49 12.33
N ASP A 3 -21.59 7.34 12.21
CA ASP A 3 -20.39 6.98 12.96
C ASP A 3 -19.20 7.86 12.53
N PRO A 4 -18.52 8.57 13.46
CA PRO A 4 -17.40 9.47 13.13
C PRO A 4 -16.24 8.80 12.37
N GLU A 5 -16.07 7.47 12.49
CA GLU A 5 -15.09 6.74 11.68
C GLU A 5 -15.52 6.65 10.21
N THR A 6 -16.80 6.39 9.97
CA THR A 6 -17.38 6.34 8.63
C THR A 6 -17.18 7.68 7.91
N ASP A 7 -17.45 8.79 8.61
CA ASP A 7 -17.29 10.15 8.08
C ASP A 7 -15.84 10.46 7.69
N ARG A 8 -14.85 9.99 8.48
CA ARG A 8 -13.42 10.20 8.17
C ARG A 8 -12.99 9.47 6.90
N ILE A 9 -13.46 8.24 6.72
CA ILE A 9 -13.11 7.43 5.55
C ILE A 9 -13.74 8.03 4.29
N GLU A 10 -14.99 8.51 4.35
CA GLU A 10 -15.65 9.18 3.22
C GLU A 10 -14.89 10.46 2.83
N ALA A 11 -14.54 11.29 3.81
CA ALA A 11 -13.76 12.50 3.57
C ALA A 11 -12.37 12.21 3.00
N ALA A 12 -11.73 11.10 3.38
CA ALA A 12 -10.47 10.68 2.79
C ALA A 12 -10.64 10.23 1.34
N ALA A 13 -11.65 9.41 1.04
CA ALA A 13 -11.92 8.94 -0.31
C ALA A 13 -12.28 10.10 -1.26
N ALA A 14 -13.12 11.04 -0.82
CA ALA A 14 -13.50 12.21 -1.60
C ALA A 14 -12.27 13.05 -1.97
N ARG A 15 -11.41 13.38 -0.99
CA ARG A 15 -10.18 14.15 -1.23
C ARG A 15 -9.26 13.51 -2.26
N ILE A 16 -9.15 12.18 -2.28
CA ILE A 16 -8.31 11.47 -3.25
C ILE A 16 -8.95 11.55 -4.65
N VAL A 17 -10.25 11.31 -4.77
CA VAL A 17 -10.95 11.41 -6.06
C VAL A 17 -10.84 12.82 -6.64
N ASP A 18 -11.00 13.85 -5.81
CA ASP A 18 -10.86 15.25 -6.23
C ASP A 18 -9.42 15.52 -6.73
N LEU A 19 -8.40 15.01 -6.03
CA LEU A 19 -7.00 15.15 -6.44
C LEU A 19 -6.70 14.43 -7.77
N GLU A 20 -7.24 13.23 -7.98
CA GLU A 20 -7.09 12.51 -9.25
C GLU A 20 -7.78 13.26 -10.40
N ALA A 21 -8.94 13.87 -10.14
CA ALA A 21 -9.65 14.67 -11.12
C ALA A 21 -8.85 15.93 -11.54
N GLU A 22 -8.13 16.56 -10.60
CA GLU A 22 -7.20 17.66 -10.90
C GLU A 22 -6.06 17.23 -11.83
N LEU A 23 -5.68 15.95 -11.80
CA LEU A 23 -4.66 15.37 -12.68
C LEU A 23 -5.24 14.85 -14.02
N GLU A 24 -6.46 15.27 -14.37
CA GLU A 24 -7.22 14.83 -15.55
C GLU A 24 -7.43 13.30 -15.60
N ALA A 25 -7.36 12.64 -14.45
CA ALA A 25 -7.58 11.20 -14.30
C ALA A 25 -8.98 10.92 -13.71
N ALA A 26 -9.63 9.85 -14.20
CA ALA A 26 -10.89 9.39 -13.64
C ALA A 26 -10.62 8.50 -12.41
N GLY A 27 -10.84 9.04 -11.21
CA GLY A 27 -10.81 8.28 -9.96
C GLY A 27 -12.11 7.50 -9.73
N THR A 28 -12.02 6.25 -9.29
CA THR A 28 -13.19 5.49 -8.80
C THR A 28 -12.97 5.05 -7.37
N THR A 29 -14.02 5.16 -6.54
CA THR A 29 -14.04 4.67 -5.17
C THR A 29 -15.21 3.70 -4.98
N THR A 30 -15.00 2.65 -4.19
CA THR A 30 -16.07 1.72 -3.80
C THR A 30 -15.96 1.35 -2.33
N ARG A 31 -17.12 1.34 -1.66
CA ARG A 31 -17.29 0.83 -0.30
C ARG A 31 -18.33 -0.28 -0.23
N ASP A 32 -18.87 -0.70 -1.38
CA ASP A 32 -19.75 -1.87 -1.43
C ASP A 32 -18.95 -3.12 -1.08
N GLU A 33 -19.47 -3.93 -0.15
CA GLU A 33 -18.78 -5.08 0.41
C GLU A 33 -18.33 -6.07 -0.68
N LYS A 34 -19.19 -6.39 -1.64
CA LYS A 34 -18.88 -7.36 -2.71
C LYS A 34 -17.84 -6.80 -3.66
N ALA A 35 -17.98 -5.53 -4.05
CA ALA A 35 -17.00 -4.86 -4.89
C ALA A 35 -15.63 -4.77 -4.19
N LEU A 36 -15.60 -4.42 -2.90
CA LEU A 36 -14.38 -4.30 -2.12
C LEU A 36 -13.68 -5.66 -1.95
N GLN A 37 -14.43 -6.73 -1.68
CA GLN A 37 -13.88 -8.09 -1.63
C GLN A 37 -13.23 -8.50 -2.95
N ARG A 38 -13.88 -8.20 -4.09
CA ARG A 38 -13.32 -8.46 -5.42
C ARG A 38 -12.01 -7.70 -5.65
N VAL A 39 -11.97 -6.40 -5.31
CA VAL A 39 -10.76 -5.58 -5.47
C VAL A 39 -9.63 -6.10 -4.59
N ARG A 40 -9.91 -6.48 -3.33
CA ARG A 40 -8.90 -7.09 -2.44
C ARG A 40 -8.32 -8.38 -3.01
N ALA A 41 -9.16 -9.26 -3.57
CA ALA A 41 -8.69 -10.50 -4.18
C ALA A 41 -7.73 -10.24 -5.34
N LEU A 42 -8.08 -9.32 -6.25
CA LEU A 42 -7.21 -8.93 -7.36
C LEU A 42 -5.89 -8.29 -6.89
N LEU A 43 -5.94 -7.47 -5.84
CA LEU A 43 -4.74 -6.88 -5.25
C LEU A 43 -3.82 -7.96 -4.64
N HIS A 44 -4.37 -8.98 -3.98
CA HIS A 44 -3.56 -10.09 -3.47
C HIS A 44 -2.93 -10.91 -4.60
N GLU A 45 -3.69 -11.28 -5.63
CA GLU A 45 -3.15 -11.98 -6.81
C GLU A 45 -2.02 -11.18 -7.46
N TRP A 46 -2.19 -9.86 -7.56
CA TRP A 46 -1.14 -8.98 -8.07
C TRP A 46 0.09 -8.95 -7.16
N VAL A 47 -0.08 -8.88 -5.83
CA VAL A 47 1.03 -8.95 -4.86
C VAL A 47 1.79 -10.27 -4.98
N ASP A 48 1.11 -11.38 -5.29
CA ASP A 48 1.77 -12.70 -5.46
C ASP A 48 2.77 -12.73 -6.63
N THR A 49 2.69 -11.77 -7.57
CA THR A 49 3.68 -11.64 -8.67
C THR A 49 4.99 -10.96 -8.25
N VAL A 50 5.04 -10.39 -7.03
CA VAL A 50 6.21 -9.67 -6.51
C VAL A 50 7.33 -10.63 -6.18
N THR A 51 8.50 -10.39 -6.77
CA THR A 51 9.72 -11.19 -6.59
C THR A 51 10.68 -10.55 -5.60
N ALA A 52 10.64 -9.22 -5.43
CA ALA A 52 11.46 -8.53 -4.44
C ALA A 52 10.77 -7.28 -3.90
N VAL A 53 11.12 -6.91 -2.66
CA VAL A 53 10.57 -5.75 -1.95
C VAL A 53 11.71 -4.92 -1.37
N VAL A 54 11.66 -3.61 -1.61
CA VAL A 54 12.56 -2.63 -0.99
C VAL A 54 11.74 -1.72 -0.08
N ALA A 55 11.90 -1.88 1.22
CA ALA A 55 11.29 -1.02 2.23
C ALA A 55 12.27 0.09 2.63
N THR A 56 11.85 1.36 2.54
CA THR A 56 12.68 2.50 2.96
C THR A 56 11.92 3.34 4.00
N PRO A 57 11.99 2.96 5.29
CA PRO A 57 11.28 3.67 6.36
C PRO A 57 11.61 5.17 6.44
N GLY A 58 12.87 5.55 6.22
CA GLY A 58 13.32 6.94 6.29
C GLY A 58 12.63 7.89 5.30
N VAL A 59 11.96 7.38 4.27
CA VAL A 59 11.24 8.20 3.28
C VAL A 59 9.77 7.75 3.09
N GLY A 60 9.26 6.86 3.95
CA GLY A 60 7.86 6.42 3.92
C GLY A 60 7.45 5.74 2.60
N ARG A 61 8.34 4.91 2.01
CA ARG A 61 8.10 4.28 0.71
C ARG A 61 8.44 2.79 0.69
N VAL A 62 7.64 2.03 -0.05
CA VAL A 62 7.91 0.65 -0.45
C VAL A 62 7.98 0.57 -1.96
N VAL A 63 8.98 -0.14 -2.49
CA VAL A 63 9.06 -0.46 -3.92
C VAL A 63 8.91 -1.97 -4.07
N LEU A 64 7.96 -2.38 -4.91
CA LEU A 64 7.71 -3.77 -5.27
C LEU A 64 8.28 -4.03 -6.67
N ILE A 65 9.02 -5.13 -6.82
CA ILE A 65 9.61 -5.58 -8.09
C ILE A 65 8.89 -6.86 -8.50
N HIS A 66 8.26 -6.85 -9.67
CA HIS A 66 7.48 -7.98 -10.19
C HIS A 66 8.34 -8.93 -11.02
N GLY A 67 7.87 -10.17 -11.21
CA GLY A 67 8.60 -11.18 -12.01
C GLY A 67 8.84 -10.79 -13.46
N ASN A 68 8.07 -9.84 -14.00
CA ASN A 68 8.27 -9.28 -15.35
C ASN A 68 9.29 -8.12 -15.38
N GLY A 69 9.94 -7.80 -14.25
CA GLY A 69 10.89 -6.69 -14.11
C GLY A 69 10.26 -5.32 -13.92
N SER A 70 8.93 -5.20 -13.88
CA SER A 70 8.25 -3.93 -13.60
C SER A 70 8.34 -3.53 -12.14
N GLU A 71 8.27 -2.22 -11.88
CA GLU A 71 8.35 -1.64 -10.54
C GLU A 71 7.05 -0.92 -10.18
N SER A 72 6.60 -1.13 -8.95
CA SER A 72 5.46 -0.41 -8.38
C SER A 72 5.86 0.30 -7.09
N ARG A 73 5.49 1.56 -6.95
CA ARG A 73 5.89 2.41 -5.80
C ARG A 73 4.67 2.69 -4.92
N ILE A 74 4.75 2.30 -3.66
CA ILE A 74 3.72 2.55 -2.65
C ILE A 74 4.23 3.65 -1.72
N ALA A 75 3.59 4.81 -1.75
CA ALA A 75 3.75 5.83 -0.73
C ALA A 75 2.93 5.43 0.49
N SER A 76 3.60 5.16 1.61
CA SER A 76 2.92 4.77 2.85
C SER A 76 3.76 5.14 4.07
N PRO A 77 3.20 5.88 5.03
CA PRO A 77 3.93 6.26 6.23
C PRO A 77 4.26 5.06 7.13
N GLU A 78 3.42 4.02 7.14
CA GLU A 78 3.54 2.90 8.08
C GLU A 78 4.05 1.61 7.45
N LEU A 79 3.68 1.33 6.19
CA LEU A 79 3.96 0.04 5.56
C LEU A 79 5.48 -0.29 5.54
N PRO A 80 6.40 0.64 5.23
CA PRO A 80 7.83 0.33 5.24
C PRO A 80 8.34 -0.12 6.62
N PHE A 81 7.81 0.43 7.71
CA PHE A 81 8.18 0.04 9.07
C PHE A 81 7.66 -1.35 9.42
N ARG A 82 6.47 -1.70 8.94
CA ARG A 82 5.90 -3.06 9.14
C ARG A 82 6.65 -4.13 8.36
N LEU A 83 7.21 -3.77 7.21
CA LEU A 83 8.01 -4.68 6.37
C LEU A 83 9.48 -4.74 6.78
N ALA A 84 10.00 -3.71 7.45
CA ALA A 84 11.36 -3.71 7.94
C ALA A 84 11.51 -4.76 9.05
N VAL A 85 12.23 -5.84 8.76
CA VAL A 85 12.66 -6.79 9.78
C VAL A 85 13.83 -6.18 10.55
N PRO A 86 13.83 -6.18 11.89
CA PRO A 86 14.97 -5.73 12.67
C PRO A 86 16.24 -6.48 12.25
N VAL A 87 17.31 -5.74 11.97
CA VAL A 87 18.63 -6.35 11.75
C VAL A 87 19.07 -6.95 13.06
N THR A 88 19.20 -8.27 13.10
CA THR A 88 19.90 -8.96 14.18
C THR A 88 21.37 -9.05 13.77
N PHE A 89 22.23 -8.36 14.50
CA PHE A 89 23.66 -8.65 14.44
C PHE A 89 23.82 -9.93 15.27
N GLY A 90 23.94 -11.08 14.59
CA GLY A 90 24.35 -12.29 15.29
C GLY A 90 25.70 -12.01 15.94
N ASP A 91 25.83 -12.31 17.23
CA ASP A 91 27.13 -12.32 17.88
C ASP A 91 28.06 -13.13 16.99
N ALA A 92 29.09 -12.47 16.46
CA ALA A 92 30.22 -13.14 15.85
C ALA A 92 30.96 -13.87 16.98
N ALA A 93 30.39 -14.98 17.43
CA ALA A 93 31.06 -15.94 18.28
C ALA A 93 32.09 -16.65 17.39
N GLU A 94 33.33 -16.24 17.60
CA GLU A 94 34.58 -16.86 17.17
C GLU A 94 34.48 -18.38 17.00
N HIS A 95 34.88 -18.89 15.83
CA HIS A 95 35.59 -20.15 15.67
C HIS A 95 36.46 -20.11 14.40
#